data_AF-A0A835R968-F1
#
_entry.id   AF-A0A835R968-F1
#
_cell.length_a   1.000
_cell.length_b   1.000
_cell.length_c   1.000
_cell.angle_alpha   90.00
_cell.angle_beta   90.00
_cell.angle_gamma   90.00
#
_symmetry.space_group_name_H-M   'P 1'
#
loop_
_entity.id
_entity.type
_entity.pdbx_description
1 polymer ?
#
loop_
_entity_poly.entity_id
_entity_poly.type
_entity_poly.pdbx_seq_one_letter_code
_entity_poly.pdbx_strand_id
1 'polypeptide(L)'
;MVRKQLHTSMSRKDSKTTGGNGQSVRLPRKRFYRARAHSNPLSDSHFPIPISPSDIDYSHHYPRFFDSKHDEHDKGVMCLPKVRFADIGCGFGGLFVKLSPLFPETLMIGMELRDKVTEYVKERILALRASNPGQYDNISVVRTNSMKYLPNYFCKGQLSKMFFLFPDPHFKEKNHRRRVISPQLLDEYAFALEVGGIIYTITDVEELGDWMKSCMESHPLFIAVSDEELEADPVVRLLSCATEEGQKVARNGGRTFRAVYRRISPGD
;
A
#
# COMPACT_ATOMS: atom_id res chain seq x y z
N MET A 1 31.06 -33.71 -37.53
CA MET A 1 29.91 -34.30 -36.83
C MET A 1 29.65 -33.51 -35.55
N VAL A 2 28.77 -32.51 -35.58
CA VAL A 2 28.34 -31.77 -34.38
C VAL A 2 26.83 -31.60 -34.46
N ARG A 3 26.11 -32.27 -33.55
CA ARG A 3 24.64 -32.24 -33.44
C ARG A 3 24.20 -30.93 -32.79
N LYS A 4 23.38 -30.14 -33.48
CA LYS A 4 22.55 -29.07 -32.89
C LYS A 4 21.37 -29.71 -32.14
N GLN A 5 21.26 -29.47 -30.83
CA GLN A 5 20.02 -29.72 -30.10
C GLN A 5 19.16 -28.45 -30.08
N LEU A 6 17.92 -28.60 -30.54
CA LEU A 6 16.86 -27.60 -30.49
C LEU A 6 16.40 -27.38 -29.04
N HIS A 7 16.30 -26.12 -28.62
CA HIS A 7 15.56 -25.73 -27.42
C HIS A 7 14.10 -25.47 -27.79
N THR A 8 13.19 -26.31 -27.29
CA THR A 8 11.74 -26.13 -27.38
C THR A 8 11.28 -25.27 -26.19
N SER A 9 10.70 -24.10 -26.49
CA SER A 9 10.12 -23.20 -25.48
C SER A 9 8.81 -23.77 -24.93
N MET A 10 8.77 -24.14 -23.65
CA MET A 10 7.51 -24.44 -22.95
C MET A 10 6.80 -23.13 -22.58
N SER A 11 5.69 -22.88 -23.27
CA SER A 11 4.71 -21.84 -22.94
C SER A 11 4.07 -22.12 -21.57
N ARG A 12 4.07 -21.13 -20.67
CA ARG A 12 3.36 -21.19 -19.39
C ARG A 12 1.85 -21.19 -19.64
N LYS A 13 1.15 -22.25 -19.20
CA LYS A 13 -0.30 -22.36 -19.23
C LYS A 13 -0.93 -21.34 -18.28
N ASP A 14 -1.77 -20.46 -18.84
CA ASP A 14 -2.66 -19.58 -18.09
C ASP A 14 -3.73 -20.42 -17.37
N SER A 15 -3.83 -20.29 -16.04
CA SER A 15 -4.93 -20.86 -15.25
C SER A 15 -6.21 -20.06 -15.48
N LYS A 16 -7.16 -20.64 -16.23
CA LYS A 16 -8.54 -20.14 -16.33
C LYS A 16 -9.35 -20.73 -15.17
N THR A 17 -9.95 -19.87 -14.36
CA THR A 17 -11.00 -20.26 -13.40
C THR A 17 -12.34 -19.92 -14.03
N THR A 18 -13.21 -20.92 -14.19
CA THR A 18 -14.54 -20.77 -14.79
C THR A 18 -15.60 -20.58 -13.71
N GLY A 19 -16.19 -19.39 -13.65
CA GLY A 19 -17.44 -19.11 -12.92
C GLY A 19 -18.46 -18.51 -13.90
N GLY A 20 -19.68 -19.05 -13.90
CA GLY A 20 -20.72 -18.74 -14.88
C GLY A 20 -21.32 -17.35 -14.72
N ASN A 21 -21.01 -16.45 -15.66
CA ASN A 21 -21.97 -15.76 -16.54
C ASN A 21 -21.17 -14.93 -17.57
N GLY A 22 -21.02 -15.46 -18.80
CA GLY A 22 -20.89 -14.71 -20.07
C GLY A 22 -19.77 -13.69 -20.33
N GLN A 23 -19.02 -13.19 -19.36
CA GLN A 23 -17.85 -12.33 -19.60
C GLN A 23 -16.70 -12.73 -18.67
N SER A 24 -15.66 -13.33 -19.24
CA SER A 24 -14.41 -13.60 -18.52
C SER A 24 -13.78 -12.26 -18.13
N VAL A 25 -13.97 -11.82 -16.89
CA VAL A 25 -13.33 -10.60 -16.38
C VAL A 25 -11.82 -10.87 -16.29
N ARG A 26 -11.06 -10.26 -17.19
CA ARG A 26 -9.63 -10.49 -17.31
C ARG A 26 -8.88 -9.47 -16.47
N LEU A 27 -7.92 -9.93 -15.66
CA LEU A 27 -7.00 -9.03 -14.97
C LEU A 27 -6.25 -8.13 -15.98
N PRO A 28 -6.03 -6.84 -15.67
CA PRO A 28 -5.28 -5.94 -16.54
C PRO A 28 -3.85 -6.45 -16.71
N ARG A 29 -3.26 -6.16 -17.87
CA ARG A 29 -1.89 -6.57 -18.20
C ARG A 29 -0.94 -5.38 -18.09
N LYS A 30 -0.02 -5.42 -17.13
CA LYS A 30 0.94 -4.34 -16.82
C LYS A 30 1.68 -3.77 -18.03
N ARG A 31 1.98 -4.60 -19.04
CA ARG A 31 2.68 -4.17 -20.26
C ARG A 31 1.99 -3.01 -21.00
N PHE A 32 0.69 -2.80 -20.76
CA PHE A 32 -0.11 -1.71 -21.33
C PHE A 32 -0.14 -0.44 -20.46
N TYR A 33 0.35 -0.51 -19.22
CA TYR A 33 0.37 0.58 -18.24
C TYR A 33 1.81 1.03 -18.00
N ARG A 34 2.53 1.35 -19.08
CA ARG A 34 3.92 1.79 -18.98
C ARG A 34 4.00 3.14 -18.27
N ALA A 35 4.77 3.19 -17.19
CA ALA A 35 5.15 4.41 -16.49
C ALA A 35 6.64 4.39 -16.21
N ARG A 36 7.24 5.56 -15.96
CA ARG A 36 8.60 5.62 -15.39
C ARG A 36 8.59 4.94 -14.02
N ALA A 37 9.68 4.24 -13.69
CA ALA A 37 9.81 3.58 -12.39
C ALA A 37 9.70 4.58 -11.23
N HIS A 38 10.18 5.80 -11.43
CA HIS A 38 10.25 6.84 -10.41
C HIS A 38 9.53 8.11 -10.85
N SER A 39 8.93 8.79 -9.89
CA SER A 39 8.35 10.14 -10.05
C SER A 39 9.07 11.10 -9.10
N ASN A 40 9.17 12.38 -9.47
CA ASN A 40 9.68 13.39 -8.57
C ASN A 40 8.52 13.84 -7.65
N PRO A 41 8.50 13.47 -6.35
CA PRO A 41 7.41 13.88 -5.47
C PRO A 41 7.38 15.41 -5.26
N LEU A 42 8.44 16.13 -5.59
CA LEU A 42 8.48 17.58 -5.45
C LEU A 42 7.94 18.33 -6.67
N SER A 43 7.71 17.67 -7.81
CA SER A 43 7.16 18.36 -8.98
C SER A 43 5.70 18.74 -8.77
N ASP A 44 5.27 19.81 -9.44
CA ASP A 44 3.87 20.19 -9.50
C ASP A 44 3.11 19.17 -10.34
N SER A 45 2.08 18.59 -9.74
CA SER A 45 1.20 17.64 -10.41
C SER A 45 -0.22 18.15 -10.27
N HIS A 46 -0.94 18.16 -11.38
CA HIS A 46 -2.32 18.65 -11.45
C HIS A 46 -3.24 17.44 -11.54
N PHE A 47 -3.85 17.07 -10.42
CA PHE A 47 -4.94 16.13 -10.31
C PHE A 47 -5.81 16.52 -9.11
N PRO A 48 -7.09 16.14 -9.05
CA PRO A 48 -7.97 16.53 -7.96
C PRO A 48 -7.41 16.08 -6.60
N ILE A 49 -7.33 17.01 -5.65
CA ILE A 49 -6.94 16.77 -4.26
C ILE A 49 -8.09 17.26 -3.38
N PRO A 50 -8.52 16.48 -2.38
CA PRO A 50 -9.49 16.95 -1.39
C PRO A 50 -8.92 18.12 -0.58
N ILE A 51 -9.77 19.09 -0.22
CA ILE A 51 -9.33 20.24 0.60
C ILE A 51 -9.12 19.76 2.04
N SER A 52 -10.00 18.88 2.53
CA SER A 52 -9.99 18.30 3.86
C SER A 52 -10.43 16.82 3.84
N PRO A 53 -10.16 16.03 4.90
CA PRO A 53 -10.59 14.63 4.95
C PRO A 53 -12.10 14.42 4.80
N SER A 54 -12.93 15.40 5.18
CA SER A 54 -14.39 15.34 5.01
C SER A 54 -14.86 15.49 3.56
N ASP A 55 -14.01 15.97 2.66
CA ASP A 55 -14.38 16.17 1.25
C ASP A 55 -14.25 14.90 0.41
N ILE A 56 -13.73 13.81 1.00
CA ILE A 56 -13.58 12.54 0.30
C ILE A 56 -14.81 11.69 0.50
N ASP A 57 -15.50 11.41 -0.60
CA ASP A 57 -16.53 10.39 -0.62
C ASP A 57 -15.91 9.00 -0.85
N TYR A 58 -15.77 8.25 0.24
CA TYR A 58 -15.28 6.86 0.21
C TYR A 58 -16.33 5.84 -0.24
N SER A 59 -17.60 6.21 -0.41
CA SER A 59 -18.66 5.28 -0.84
C SER A 59 -18.37 4.68 -2.22
N HIS A 60 -17.81 5.48 -3.14
CA HIS A 60 -17.37 5.01 -4.45
C HIS A 60 -16.17 4.05 -4.40
N HIS A 61 -15.34 4.16 -3.37
CA HIS A 61 -14.20 3.27 -3.17
C HIS A 61 -14.64 1.93 -2.58
N TYR A 62 -15.62 1.94 -1.67
CA TYR A 62 -16.05 0.77 -0.90
C TYR A 62 -17.58 0.58 -0.88
N PRO A 63 -18.27 0.41 -2.03
CA PRO A 63 -19.74 0.43 -2.08
C PRO A 63 -20.42 -0.51 -1.08
N ARG A 64 -19.90 -1.74 -0.92
CA ARG A 64 -20.41 -2.75 0.03
C ARG A 64 -20.52 -2.23 1.47
N PHE A 65 -19.60 -1.37 1.89
CA PHE A 65 -19.52 -0.87 3.27
C PHE A 65 -20.42 0.35 3.51
N PHE A 66 -20.85 1.02 2.44
CA PHE A 66 -21.68 2.24 2.51
C PHE A 66 -23.12 2.01 2.05
N ASP A 67 -23.46 0.81 1.56
CA ASP A 67 -24.83 0.45 1.23
C ASP A 67 -25.71 0.42 2.50
N SER A 68 -26.72 1.29 2.52
CA SER A 68 -27.60 1.60 3.66
C SER A 68 -28.51 0.45 4.13
N LYS A 69 -28.29 -0.78 3.68
CA LYS A 69 -29.10 -1.95 4.03
C LYS A 69 -28.64 -2.67 5.30
N HIS A 70 -27.55 -2.22 5.93
CA HIS A 70 -26.99 -2.91 7.10
C HIS A 70 -27.55 -2.47 8.45
N ASP A 71 -28.24 -1.32 8.60
CA ASP A 71 -28.68 -0.86 9.94
C ASP A 71 -29.99 -0.08 9.92
N GLU A 72 -31.13 -0.79 9.95
CA GLU A 72 -32.39 -0.23 10.50
C GLU A 72 -32.56 -0.53 12.01
N HIS A 73 -31.59 -1.20 12.65
CA HIS A 73 -31.76 -1.69 14.03
C HIS A 73 -30.90 -1.05 15.12
N ASP A 74 -29.95 -0.16 14.81
CA ASP A 74 -29.15 0.49 15.86
C ASP A 74 -29.23 2.03 15.76
N LYS A 75 -30.10 2.63 16.59
CA LYS A 75 -30.19 4.09 16.80
C LYS A 75 -29.07 4.60 17.72
N GLY A 76 -27.86 4.09 17.55
CA GLY A 76 -26.63 4.65 18.10
C GLY A 76 -25.96 5.53 17.06
N VAL A 77 -25.07 6.44 17.47
CA VAL A 77 -24.26 7.26 16.55
C VAL A 77 -23.42 6.35 15.66
N MET A 78 -23.93 5.97 14.49
CA MET A 78 -23.19 5.13 13.54
C MET A 78 -22.00 5.90 13.01
N CYS A 79 -20.80 5.51 13.47
CA CYS A 79 -19.56 6.04 12.93
C CYS A 79 -19.37 5.46 11.52
N LEU A 80 -19.39 6.31 10.49
CA LEU A 80 -19.20 5.89 9.10
C LEU A 80 -17.91 5.06 8.96
N PRO A 81 -17.88 4.02 8.11
CA PRO A 81 -16.68 3.23 7.85
C PRO A 81 -15.50 4.13 7.47
N LYS A 82 -14.34 3.90 8.09
CA LYS A 82 -13.11 4.68 7.84
C LYS A 82 -12.03 3.79 7.28
N VAL A 83 -11.22 4.35 6.37
CA VAL A 83 -9.94 3.75 5.98
C VAL A 83 -9.03 3.67 7.20
N ARG A 84 -8.46 2.50 7.45
CA ARG A 84 -7.57 2.23 8.59
C ARG A 84 -6.16 1.90 8.17
N PHE A 85 -5.97 1.33 6.98
CA PHE A 85 -4.65 0.96 6.45
C PHE A 85 -4.31 1.80 5.22
N ALA A 86 -3.09 2.33 5.15
CA ALA A 86 -2.60 3.09 3.99
C ALA A 86 -1.27 2.52 3.47
N ASP A 87 -1.19 2.23 2.16
CA ASP A 87 0.03 1.78 1.49
C ASP A 87 0.61 2.93 0.66
N ILE A 88 1.70 3.52 1.17
CA ILE A 88 2.28 4.75 0.64
C ILE A 88 3.26 4.42 -0.48
N GLY A 89 2.90 4.81 -1.71
CA GLY A 89 3.62 4.39 -2.90
C GLY A 89 3.33 2.93 -3.25
N CYS A 90 2.05 2.52 -3.23
CA CYS A 90 1.62 1.12 -3.31
C CYS A 90 2.02 0.36 -4.60
N GLY A 91 2.59 1.05 -5.59
CA GLY A 91 2.98 0.46 -6.86
C GLY A 91 1.79 -0.24 -7.52
N PHE A 92 1.99 -1.49 -7.91
CA PHE A 92 0.96 -2.31 -8.56
C PHE A 92 -0.04 -2.97 -7.59
N GLY A 93 -0.09 -2.53 -6.33
CA GLY A 93 -1.13 -2.90 -5.34
C GLY A 93 -1.01 -4.33 -4.79
N GLY A 94 0.17 -4.95 -4.87
CA GLY A 94 0.38 -6.34 -4.48
C GLY A 94 0.09 -6.62 -3.00
N LEU A 95 0.46 -5.69 -2.12
CA LEU A 95 0.28 -5.82 -0.67
C LEU A 95 -1.20 -5.98 -0.29
N PHE A 96 -2.05 -5.04 -0.69
CA PHE A 96 -3.46 -5.07 -0.31
C PHE A 96 -4.27 -6.17 -0.98
N VAL A 97 -3.85 -6.68 -2.15
CA VAL A 97 -4.43 -7.91 -2.70
C VAL A 97 -4.17 -9.11 -1.77
N LYS A 98 -3.06 -9.14 -1.03
CA LYS A 98 -2.76 -10.19 -0.06
C LYS A 98 -3.35 -9.95 1.33
N LEU A 99 -3.45 -8.69 1.75
CA LEU A 99 -4.02 -8.32 3.05
C LEU A 99 -5.54 -8.33 3.07
N SER A 100 -6.20 -8.09 1.93
CA SER A 100 -7.66 -8.01 1.85
C SER A 100 -8.37 -9.22 2.48
N PRO A 101 -8.02 -10.49 2.16
CA PRO A 101 -8.68 -11.65 2.76
C PRO A 101 -8.32 -11.88 4.25
N LEU A 102 -7.20 -11.32 4.73
CA LEU A 102 -6.77 -11.45 6.12
C LEU A 102 -7.49 -10.48 7.05
N PHE A 103 -7.97 -9.36 6.51
CA PHE A 103 -8.67 -8.31 7.26
C PHE A 103 -9.93 -7.86 6.49
N PRO A 104 -10.93 -8.75 6.29
CA PRO A 104 -12.05 -8.53 5.37
C PRO A 104 -12.91 -7.31 5.72
N GLU A 105 -12.92 -6.90 6.99
CA GLU A 105 -13.69 -5.75 7.49
C GLU A 105 -12.87 -4.46 7.63
N THR A 106 -11.58 -4.49 7.31
CA THR A 106 -10.70 -3.32 7.40
C THR A 106 -10.58 -2.65 6.05
N LEU A 107 -11.01 -1.38 5.96
CA LEU A 107 -10.84 -0.57 4.77
C LEU A 107 -9.37 -0.14 4.57
N MET A 108 -8.83 -0.38 3.38
CA MET A 108 -7.43 -0.11 3.03
C MET A 108 -7.34 0.70 1.73
N ILE A 109 -6.44 1.69 1.68
CA ILE A 109 -6.25 2.51 0.48
C ILE A 109 -4.78 2.60 0.06
N GLY A 110 -4.49 2.16 -1.16
CA GLY A 110 -3.21 2.40 -1.78
C GLY A 110 -3.12 3.85 -2.26
N MET A 111 -2.00 4.51 -2.00
CA MET A 111 -1.74 5.87 -2.48
C MET A 111 -0.57 5.82 -3.46
N GLU A 112 -0.80 6.19 -4.72
CA GLU A 112 0.21 6.12 -5.78
C GLU A 112 0.22 7.40 -6.61
N LEU A 113 1.41 7.89 -6.96
CA LEU A 113 1.57 9.16 -7.68
C LEU A 113 1.44 8.99 -9.20
N ARG A 114 1.83 7.82 -9.72
CA ARG A 114 1.90 7.53 -11.15
C ARG A 114 0.52 7.14 -11.70
N ASP A 115 -0.04 8.02 -12.51
CA ASP A 115 -1.35 7.88 -13.15
C ASP A 115 -1.64 6.48 -13.72
N LYS A 116 -0.78 6.01 -14.63
CA LYS A 116 -0.94 4.70 -15.28
C LYS A 116 -0.84 3.53 -14.31
N VAL A 117 -0.08 3.67 -13.23
CA VAL A 117 0.04 2.63 -12.21
C VAL A 117 -1.23 2.61 -11.34
N THR A 118 -1.73 3.77 -10.93
CA THR A 118 -3.01 3.87 -10.23
C THR A 118 -4.17 3.31 -11.06
N GLU A 119 -4.24 3.64 -12.36
CA GLU A 119 -5.25 3.12 -13.30
C GLU A 119 -5.20 1.58 -13.36
N TYR A 120 -3.99 1.01 -13.48
CA TYR A 120 -3.81 -0.44 -13.43
C TYR A 120 -4.34 -1.06 -12.14
N VAL A 121 -4.02 -0.47 -10.98
CA VAL A 121 -4.44 -1.00 -9.68
C VAL A 121 -5.95 -0.92 -9.53
N LYS A 122 -6.58 0.19 -9.96
CA LYS A 122 -8.03 0.35 -9.95
C LYS A 122 -8.70 -0.76 -10.77
N GLU A 123 -8.27 -0.97 -12.01
CA GLU A 123 -8.81 -2.04 -12.86
C GLU A 123 -8.56 -3.43 -12.29
N ARG A 124 -7.39 -3.66 -11.68
CA ARG A 124 -7.05 -4.93 -11.03
C ARG A 124 -7.99 -5.22 -9.87
N ILE A 125 -8.28 -4.25 -9.03
CA ILE A 125 -9.22 -4.39 -7.90
C ILE A 125 -10.63 -4.65 -8.41
N LEU A 126 -11.11 -3.90 -9.40
CA LEU A 126 -12.44 -4.12 -9.99
C LEU A 126 -12.58 -5.53 -10.59
N ALA A 127 -11.55 -6.00 -11.30
CA ALA A 127 -11.52 -7.34 -11.85
C ALA A 127 -11.51 -8.44 -10.77
N LEU A 128 -10.81 -8.20 -9.66
CA LEU A 128 -10.78 -9.10 -8.50
C LEU A 128 -12.14 -9.18 -7.81
N ARG A 129 -12.81 -8.05 -7.55
CA ARG A 129 -14.17 -7.99 -6.97
C ARG A 129 -15.17 -8.74 -7.85
N ALA A 130 -15.16 -8.48 -9.16
CA ALA A 130 -16.07 -9.12 -10.09
C ALA A 130 -15.87 -10.65 -10.20
N SER A 131 -14.62 -11.11 -10.11
CA SER A 131 -14.29 -12.54 -10.18
C SER A 131 -14.43 -13.28 -8.85
N ASN A 132 -14.51 -12.54 -7.73
CA ASN A 132 -14.59 -13.09 -6.38
C ASN A 132 -15.64 -12.32 -5.57
N PRO A 133 -16.95 -12.56 -5.81
CA PRO A 133 -18.01 -11.84 -5.10
C PRO A 133 -17.85 -11.90 -3.58
N GLY A 134 -17.95 -10.74 -2.91
CA GLY A 134 -17.77 -10.60 -1.47
C GLY A 134 -16.32 -10.55 -0.99
N GLN A 135 -15.34 -10.58 -1.89
CA GLN A 135 -13.91 -10.42 -1.58
C GLN A 135 -13.33 -9.17 -2.26
N TYR A 136 -12.27 -8.61 -1.68
CA TYR A 136 -11.58 -7.42 -2.21
C TYR A 136 -12.42 -6.13 -2.22
N ASP A 137 -13.60 -6.14 -1.60
CA ASP A 137 -14.46 -4.97 -1.44
C ASP A 137 -13.89 -3.94 -0.45
N ASN A 138 -12.92 -4.34 0.37
CA ASN A 138 -12.28 -3.54 1.42
C ASN A 138 -10.98 -2.87 0.98
N ILE A 139 -10.55 -3.03 -0.28
CA ILE A 139 -9.31 -2.42 -0.79
C ILE A 139 -9.60 -1.47 -1.93
N SER A 140 -8.90 -0.34 -1.99
CA SER A 140 -9.00 0.61 -3.09
C SER A 140 -7.67 1.31 -3.34
N VAL A 141 -7.63 2.21 -4.32
CA VAL A 141 -6.45 3.01 -4.65
C VAL A 141 -6.85 4.43 -5.02
N VAL A 142 -6.00 5.40 -4.69
CA VAL A 142 -6.13 6.79 -5.11
C VAL A 142 -4.84 7.31 -5.74
N ARG A 143 -4.99 8.17 -6.76
CA ARG A 143 -3.86 8.88 -7.34
C ARG A 143 -3.55 10.08 -6.48
N THR A 144 -2.41 10.07 -5.80
CA THR A 144 -2.05 11.19 -4.92
C THR A 144 -0.56 11.28 -4.66
N ASN A 145 -0.12 12.46 -4.20
CA ASN A 145 1.19 12.65 -3.62
C ASN A 145 1.10 12.63 -2.10
N SER A 146 1.35 11.46 -1.51
CA SER A 146 1.28 11.28 -0.06
C SER A 146 2.29 12.14 0.70
N MET A 147 3.40 12.58 0.10
CA MET A 147 4.35 13.48 0.76
C MET A 147 3.87 14.93 0.84
N LYS A 148 2.79 15.29 0.14
CA LYS A 148 2.23 16.65 0.14
C LYS A 148 0.85 16.73 0.78
N TYR A 149 0.06 15.66 0.63
CA TYR A 149 -1.37 15.74 0.86
C TYR A 149 -1.89 14.69 1.83
N LEU A 150 -1.04 13.93 2.54
CA LEU A 150 -1.53 12.91 3.48
C LEU A 150 -2.58 13.45 4.47
N PRO A 151 -2.40 14.63 5.10
CA PRO A 151 -3.39 15.19 6.04
C PRO A 151 -4.70 15.62 5.37
N ASN A 152 -4.74 15.79 4.05
CA ASN A 152 -5.97 16.04 3.31
C ASN A 152 -6.83 14.77 3.17
N TYR A 153 -6.24 13.58 3.35
CA TYR A 153 -6.95 12.31 3.23
C TYR A 153 -7.39 11.71 4.57
N PHE A 154 -6.70 12.03 5.65
CA PHE A 154 -6.91 11.33 6.92
C PHE A 154 -7.07 12.31 8.08
N CYS A 155 -8.10 12.09 8.89
CA CYS A 155 -8.24 12.74 10.18
C CYS A 155 -7.13 12.29 11.15
N LYS A 156 -6.95 13.07 12.23
CA LYS A 156 -6.03 12.70 13.31
C LYS A 156 -6.35 11.30 13.85
N GLY A 157 -5.34 10.43 13.93
CA GLY A 157 -5.47 9.08 14.46
C GLY A 157 -6.41 8.17 13.65
N GLN A 158 -6.69 8.48 12.39
CA GLN A 158 -7.60 7.67 11.57
C GLN A 158 -6.97 6.35 11.12
N LEU A 159 -5.66 6.26 10.99
CA LEU A 159 -4.97 5.05 10.54
C LEU A 159 -4.50 4.21 11.72
N SER A 160 -4.50 2.89 11.54
CA SER A 160 -3.87 1.93 12.45
C SER A 160 -2.60 1.31 11.87
N LYS A 161 -2.45 1.30 10.54
CA LYS A 161 -1.27 0.76 9.86
C LYS A 161 -0.89 1.60 8.64
N MET A 162 0.40 1.88 8.51
CA MET A 162 0.98 2.53 7.33
C MET A 162 2.14 1.71 6.78
N PHE A 163 2.20 1.57 5.46
CA PHE A 163 3.17 0.75 4.76
C PHE A 163 4.05 1.59 3.83
N PHE A 164 5.36 1.39 3.91
CA PHE A 164 6.37 2.00 3.06
C PHE A 164 7.29 0.90 2.53
N LEU A 165 6.85 0.22 1.47
CA LEU A 165 7.54 -0.96 0.95
C LEU A 165 8.33 -0.63 -0.31
N PHE A 166 9.64 -0.86 -0.26
CA PHE A 166 10.59 -0.58 -1.34
C PHE A 166 10.50 0.86 -1.87
N PRO A 167 10.53 1.90 -1.00
CA PRO A 167 10.49 3.29 -1.46
C PRO A 167 11.74 3.64 -2.25
N ASP A 168 11.66 4.68 -3.10
CA ASP A 168 12.81 5.14 -3.88
C ASP A 168 13.94 5.64 -2.95
N PRO A 169 15.16 5.07 -3.06
CA PRO A 169 16.28 5.41 -2.18
C PRO A 169 16.82 6.82 -2.39
N HIS A 170 16.65 7.38 -3.60
CA HIS A 170 17.19 8.68 -3.98
C HIS A 170 18.68 8.88 -3.59
N PHE A 171 19.55 7.96 -3.99
CA PHE A 171 20.99 7.84 -3.63
C PHE A 171 21.87 9.11 -3.63
N LYS A 172 21.46 10.20 -4.29
CA LYS A 172 22.25 11.44 -4.30
C LYS A 172 21.78 12.30 -3.14
N GLU A 173 22.69 12.75 -2.28
CA GLU A 173 22.39 13.56 -1.09
C GLU A 173 21.43 14.73 -1.36
N LYS A 174 21.66 15.48 -2.44
CA LYS A 174 20.76 16.57 -2.88
C LYS A 174 19.30 16.18 -3.12
N ASN A 175 19.03 14.88 -3.28
CA ASN A 175 17.72 14.29 -3.49
C ASN A 175 17.14 13.63 -2.23
N HIS A 176 17.85 13.59 -1.09
CA HIS A 176 17.35 12.95 0.14
C HIS A 176 16.04 13.59 0.64
N ARG A 177 15.81 14.88 0.36
CA ARG A 177 14.52 15.57 0.57
C ARG A 177 13.32 14.95 -0.17
N ARG A 178 13.56 13.99 -1.07
CA ARG A 178 12.52 13.25 -1.80
C ARG A 178 12.22 11.90 -1.16
N ARG A 179 12.99 11.46 -0.15
CA ARG A 179 12.73 10.22 0.58
C ARG A 179 11.42 10.35 1.34
N VAL A 180 10.59 9.32 1.23
CA VAL A 180 9.25 9.31 1.84
C VAL A 180 9.30 9.16 3.37
N ILE A 181 10.41 8.65 3.91
CA ILE A 181 10.70 8.71 5.35
C ILE A 181 11.70 9.85 5.55
N SER A 182 11.29 10.86 6.32
CA SER A 182 12.11 12.00 6.72
C SER A 182 11.54 12.58 8.02
N PRO A 183 12.34 13.29 8.85
CA PRO A 183 11.87 13.84 10.12
C PRO A 183 10.56 14.64 10.00
N GLN A 184 10.43 15.49 8.99
CA GLN A 184 9.25 16.34 8.79
C GLN A 184 7.99 15.53 8.44
N LEU A 185 8.15 14.47 7.64
CA LEU A 185 7.02 13.62 7.26
C LEU A 185 6.57 12.73 8.41
N LEU A 186 7.46 12.40 9.35
CA LEU A 186 7.10 11.59 10.52
C LEU A 186 6.08 12.30 11.42
N ASP A 187 6.11 13.63 11.51
CA ASP A 187 5.08 14.40 12.22
C ASP A 187 3.70 14.23 11.57
N GLU A 188 3.62 14.31 10.24
CA GLU A 188 2.37 14.09 9.48
C GLU A 188 1.87 12.64 9.64
N TYR A 189 2.80 11.67 9.65
CA TYR A 189 2.46 10.26 9.83
C TYR A 189 1.95 10.01 11.26
N ALA A 190 2.60 10.58 12.27
CA ALA A 190 2.16 10.51 13.65
C ALA A 190 0.80 11.21 13.87
N PHE A 191 0.50 12.27 13.12
CA PHE A 191 -0.83 12.90 13.12
C PHE A 191 -1.90 11.94 12.58
N ALA A 192 -1.68 11.33 11.42
CA ALA A 192 -2.66 10.44 10.79
C ALA A 192 -2.82 9.10 11.52
N LEU A 193 -1.78 8.64 12.23
CA LEU A 193 -1.73 7.32 12.88
C LEU A 193 -2.18 7.37 14.36
N GLU A 194 -3.01 6.43 14.77
CA GLU A 194 -3.49 6.33 16.15
C GLU A 194 -2.40 5.88 17.13
N VAL A 195 -2.59 6.14 18.43
CA VAL A 195 -1.74 5.56 19.48
C VAL A 195 -1.84 4.05 19.40
N GLY A 196 -0.69 3.36 19.35
CA GLY A 196 -0.60 1.92 19.11
C GLY A 196 -0.56 1.52 17.63
N GLY A 197 -0.83 2.44 16.70
CA GLY A 197 -0.72 2.18 15.27
C GLY A 197 0.72 1.91 14.84
N ILE A 198 0.92 1.20 13.72
CA ILE A 198 2.23 0.68 13.31
C ILE A 198 2.64 1.19 11.92
N ILE A 199 3.88 1.65 11.82
CA ILE A 199 4.57 1.93 10.55
C ILE A 199 5.44 0.73 10.18
N TYR A 200 5.25 0.20 8.98
CA TYR A 200 6.03 -0.89 8.42
C TYR A 200 6.91 -0.35 7.29
N THR A 201 8.23 -0.47 7.44
CA THR A 201 9.19 -0.13 6.39
C THR A 201 9.98 -1.36 5.96
N ILE A 202 10.23 -1.49 4.66
CA ILE A 202 11.16 -2.48 4.11
C ILE A 202 11.80 -1.92 2.84
N THR A 203 13.08 -2.22 2.62
CA THR A 203 13.81 -1.86 1.40
C THR A 203 14.87 -2.91 1.08
N ASP A 204 15.34 -2.95 -0.16
CA ASP A 204 16.51 -3.73 -0.60
C ASP A 204 17.81 -2.92 -0.62
N VAL A 205 17.77 -1.65 -0.18
CA VAL A 205 18.91 -0.74 -0.12
C VAL A 205 19.32 -0.49 1.33
N GLU A 206 20.50 -0.95 1.73
CA GLU A 206 21.03 -0.85 3.10
C GLU A 206 21.03 0.59 3.61
N GLU A 207 21.62 1.52 2.85
CA GLU A 207 21.70 2.94 3.20
C GLU A 207 20.32 3.57 3.44
N LEU A 208 19.32 3.16 2.65
CA LEU A 208 17.94 3.63 2.85
C LEU A 208 17.32 2.98 4.10
N GLY A 209 17.63 1.70 4.37
CA GLY A 209 17.21 0.99 5.57
C GLY A 209 17.72 1.68 6.83
N ASP A 210 19.02 2.00 6.86
CA ASP A 210 19.65 2.71 7.96
C ASP A 210 19.08 4.13 8.12
N TRP A 211 18.85 4.83 7.01
CA TRP A 211 18.20 6.14 7.03
C TRP A 211 16.79 6.09 7.65
N MET A 212 15.96 5.15 7.20
CA MET A 212 14.59 5.00 7.70
C MET A 212 14.61 4.67 9.20
N LYS A 213 15.45 3.71 9.60
CA LYS A 213 15.65 3.33 11.00
C LYS A 213 16.06 4.53 11.86
N SER A 214 17.09 5.28 11.44
CA SER A 214 17.60 6.44 12.17
C SER A 214 16.54 7.55 12.32
N CYS A 215 15.76 7.83 11.26
CA CYS A 215 14.67 8.80 11.35
C CYS A 215 13.63 8.39 12.38
N MET A 216 13.23 7.10 12.38
CA MET A 216 12.23 6.57 13.30
C MET A 216 12.72 6.58 14.76
N GLU A 217 13.97 6.16 15.00
CA GLU A 217 14.57 6.15 16.35
C GLU A 217 14.75 7.55 16.94
N SER A 218 14.95 8.55 16.08
CA SER A 218 15.13 9.93 16.52
C SER A 218 13.81 10.66 16.80
N HIS A 219 12.67 10.07 16.41
CA HIS A 219 11.37 10.74 16.51
C HIS A 219 10.65 10.37 17.82
N PRO A 220 10.23 11.35 18.64
CA PRO A 220 9.74 11.08 20.01
C PRO A 220 8.40 10.36 20.09
N LEU A 221 7.67 10.25 18.97
CA LEU A 221 6.35 9.58 18.93
C LEU A 221 6.41 8.14 18.38
N PHE A 222 7.60 7.56 18.19
CA PHE A 222 7.75 6.21 17.68
C PHE A 222 8.73 5.38 18.52
N ILE A 223 8.37 4.12 18.75
CA ILE A 223 9.22 3.12 19.40
C ILE A 223 9.29 1.85 18.56
N ALA A 224 10.43 1.17 18.56
CA ALA A 224 10.59 -0.08 17.83
C ALA A 224 9.63 -1.15 18.36
N VAL A 225 9.04 -1.93 17.45
CA VAL A 225 8.21 -3.09 17.81
C VAL A 225 9.13 -4.26 18.16
N SER A 226 8.81 -4.99 19.23
CA SER A 226 9.60 -6.14 19.69
C SER A 226 9.58 -7.31 18.70
N ASP A 227 10.61 -8.15 18.72
CA ASP A 227 10.69 -9.30 17.81
C ASP A 227 9.55 -10.31 18.06
N GLU A 228 9.12 -10.48 19.31
CA GLU A 228 7.99 -11.34 19.68
C GLU A 228 6.68 -10.86 19.04
N GLU A 229 6.42 -9.55 19.10
CA GLU A 229 5.24 -8.95 18.45
C GLU A 229 5.32 -9.03 16.92
N LEU A 230 6.52 -8.89 16.34
CA LEU A 230 6.73 -9.00 14.90
C LEU A 230 6.51 -10.43 14.40
N GLU A 231 6.89 -11.46 15.15
CA GLU A 231 6.66 -12.85 14.76
C GLU A 231 5.17 -13.21 14.83
N ALA A 232 4.43 -12.63 15.77
CA ALA A 232 2.99 -12.81 15.89
C ALA A 232 2.17 -12.05 14.83
N ASP A 233 2.73 -10.99 14.22
CA ASP A 233 2.01 -10.15 13.26
C ASP A 233 1.93 -10.80 11.86
N PRO A 234 0.74 -11.18 11.38
CA PRO A 234 0.58 -11.82 10.06
C PRO A 234 0.99 -10.92 8.90
N VAL A 235 1.03 -9.59 9.10
CA VAL A 235 1.43 -8.63 8.07
C VAL A 235 2.93 -8.70 7.78
N VAL A 236 3.75 -8.99 8.81
CA VAL A 236 5.21 -8.98 8.71
C VAL A 236 5.72 -9.98 7.67
N ARG A 237 5.06 -11.14 7.56
CA ARG A 237 5.38 -12.19 6.58
C ARG A 237 5.12 -11.76 5.13
N LEU A 238 4.22 -10.79 4.92
CA LEU A 238 3.84 -10.31 3.61
C LEU A 238 4.72 -9.17 3.10
N LEU A 239 5.47 -8.48 3.97
CA LEU A 239 6.29 -7.32 3.59
C LEU A 239 7.31 -7.63 2.49
N SER A 240 7.93 -8.81 2.53
CA SER A 240 8.98 -9.22 1.58
C SER A 240 8.45 -9.97 0.36
N CYS A 241 7.21 -10.49 0.38
CA CYS A 241 6.72 -11.40 -0.66
C CYS A 241 5.42 -10.96 -1.36
N ALA A 242 4.67 -10.00 -0.79
CA ALA A 242 3.40 -9.57 -1.37
C ALA A 242 3.55 -8.58 -2.53
N THR A 243 4.62 -7.77 -2.52
CA THR A 243 4.89 -6.79 -3.57
C THR A 243 5.75 -7.39 -4.69
N GLU A 244 5.76 -6.74 -5.85
CA GLU A 244 6.52 -7.20 -7.00
C GLU A 244 8.03 -7.00 -6.81
N GLU A 245 8.37 -5.87 -6.20
CA GLU A 245 9.70 -5.50 -5.76
C GLU A 245 10.24 -6.55 -4.78
N GLY A 246 9.49 -6.91 -3.74
CA GLY A 246 9.89 -7.96 -2.80
C GLY A 246 10.10 -9.31 -3.47
N GLN A 247 9.16 -9.73 -4.34
CA GLN A 247 9.32 -10.96 -5.12
C GLN A 247 10.53 -10.92 -6.06
N LYS A 248 10.87 -9.75 -6.61
CA LYS A 248 12.06 -9.56 -7.47
C LYS A 248 13.34 -9.70 -6.64
N VAL A 249 13.40 -9.09 -5.46
CA VAL A 249 14.54 -9.18 -4.55
C VAL A 249 14.77 -10.64 -4.15
N ALA A 250 13.71 -11.35 -3.75
CA ALA A 250 13.77 -12.77 -3.40
C ALA A 250 14.27 -13.65 -4.57
N ARG A 251 13.76 -13.44 -5.79
CA ARG A 251 14.23 -14.18 -6.98
C ARG A 251 15.71 -13.96 -7.28
N ASN A 252 16.25 -12.81 -6.92
CA ASN A 252 17.64 -12.45 -7.15
C ASN A 252 18.55 -12.81 -5.97
N GLY A 253 18.02 -13.43 -4.91
CA GLY A 253 18.77 -13.71 -3.67
C GLY A 253 19.22 -12.44 -2.93
N GLY A 254 18.55 -11.32 -3.16
CA GLY A 254 18.87 -10.05 -2.51
C GLY A 254 18.45 -10.01 -1.03
N ARG A 255 19.11 -9.16 -0.25
CA ARG A 255 18.78 -8.91 1.15
C ARG A 255 17.75 -7.79 1.27
N THR A 256 16.99 -7.82 2.36
CA THR A 256 16.04 -6.75 2.70
C THR A 256 16.32 -6.22 4.10
N PHE A 257 16.13 -4.92 4.27
CA PHE A 257 16.30 -4.17 5.51
C PHE A 257 14.92 -3.69 5.95
N ARG A 258 14.46 -4.18 7.10
CA ARG A 258 13.13 -3.94 7.65
C ARG A 258 13.26 -3.15 8.95
N ALA A 259 12.39 -2.16 9.14
CA ALA A 259 12.27 -1.44 10.39
C ALA A 259 10.78 -1.17 10.68
N VAL A 260 10.28 -1.58 11.84
CA VAL A 260 8.85 -1.52 12.19
C VAL A 260 8.71 -0.83 13.54
N TYR A 261 7.86 0.20 13.59
CA TYR A 261 7.71 1.06 14.76
C TYR A 261 6.25 1.30 15.09
N ARG A 262 5.96 1.40 16.38
CA ARG A 262 4.66 1.71 16.94
C ARG A 262 4.61 3.19 17.31
N ARG A 263 3.49 3.84 17.00
CA ARG A 263 3.21 5.20 17.44
C ARG A 263 2.78 5.21 18.90
N ILE A 264 3.38 6.07 19.71
CA ILE A 264 3.12 6.20 21.15
C ILE A 264 2.44 7.53 21.47
N SER A 265 1.90 7.66 22.69
CA SER A 265 1.39 8.95 23.16
C SER A 265 2.55 9.91 23.40
N PRO A 266 2.38 11.23 23.22
CA PRO A 266 3.39 12.19 23.66
C PRO A 266 3.59 12.04 25.19
N GLY A 267 4.78 11.59 25.60
CA GLY A 267 5.16 11.43 27.01
C GLY A 267 5.27 10.00 27.53
N ASP A 268 5.04 8.98 26.70
CA ASP A 268 5.36 7.57 27.00
C ASP A 268 6.85 7.26 26.80
#